data_AF-A0A3R7YE16-F1
#
_entry.id   AF-A0A3R7YE16-F1
#
_cell.length_a   1.000
_cell.length_b   1.000
_cell.length_c   1.000
_cell.angle_alpha   90.00
_cell.angle_beta   90.00
_cell.angle_gamma   90.00
#
_symmetry.space_group_name_H-M   'P 1'
#
loop_
_entity.id
_entity.type
_entity.pdbx_description
1 polymer ?
#
loop_
_entity_poly.entity_id
_entity_poly.type
_entity_poly.pdbx_seq_one_letter_code
_entity_poly.pdbx_strand_id
1 'polypeptide(L)'
;MNGGDVLLSKCNATNVNQKWVVNDITGQIHHATHLGFCLSASDEVDALVYLLWCDKKDTNQQWNLKLDYFEAKKLIRGALNKIALDFGLHRGTVQRVWKRANVDLDNTLRPCSDISSRKKNSGRRTTFRSITLNNLLTLQGCMRETICAQGSNAYKIPHIGKAKLMARGMLPEVLVVDRDVVELGFQQLDEYDVSAKFEELAVEVSEAMEMCDFSSQLEKLIVNDELEEDPGVELGDLLDLTHLF
;
A
#
# COMPACT_ATOMS: atom_id res chain seq x y z
N MET A 1 -33.51 -10.24 -1.09
CA MET A 1 -33.44 -10.12 -2.55
C MET A 1 -32.24 -10.94 -2.97
N ASN A 2 -32.52 -12.04 -3.67
CA ASN A 2 -31.51 -12.96 -4.17
C ASN A 2 -30.84 -12.33 -5.38
N GLY A 3 -29.63 -12.77 -5.66
CA GLY A 3 -28.77 -12.31 -6.73
C GLY A 3 -29.38 -12.03 -8.11
N GLY A 4 -28.65 -11.26 -8.92
CA GLY A 4 -28.96 -11.01 -10.33
C GLY A 4 -28.12 -11.87 -11.29
N ASP A 5 -28.64 -12.11 -12.49
CA ASP A 5 -27.95 -12.89 -13.52
C ASP A 5 -26.72 -12.17 -14.08
N VAL A 6 -25.69 -12.94 -14.43
CA VAL A 6 -24.48 -12.44 -15.10
C VAL A 6 -24.40 -13.03 -16.50
N LEU A 7 -24.27 -12.15 -17.50
CA LEU A 7 -24.25 -12.53 -18.92
C LEU A 7 -23.19 -11.76 -19.70
N LEU A 8 -22.67 -12.39 -20.76
CA LEU A 8 -21.80 -11.72 -21.72
C LEU A 8 -22.63 -10.96 -22.74
N SER A 9 -22.18 -9.76 -23.09
CA SER A 9 -22.81 -8.87 -24.06
C SER A 9 -21.75 -8.10 -24.84
N LYS A 10 -22.14 -7.43 -25.93
CA LYS A 10 -21.23 -6.55 -26.69
C LYS A 10 -20.63 -5.49 -25.77
N CYS A 11 -19.32 -5.29 -25.87
CA CYS A 11 -18.61 -4.32 -25.06
C CYS A 11 -19.13 -2.90 -25.33
N ASN A 12 -19.46 -2.19 -24.26
CA ASN A 12 -19.84 -0.78 -24.29
C ASN A 12 -19.21 -0.10 -23.06
N ALA A 13 -18.22 0.77 -23.29
CA ALA A 13 -17.48 1.46 -22.22
C ALA A 13 -18.38 2.35 -21.34
N THR A 14 -19.52 2.81 -21.87
CA THR A 14 -20.49 3.63 -21.12
C THR A 14 -21.45 2.80 -20.27
N ASN A 15 -21.54 1.48 -20.51
CA ASN A 15 -22.49 0.63 -19.81
C ASN A 15 -22.01 0.33 -18.39
N VAL A 16 -22.73 0.90 -17.42
CA VAL A 16 -22.45 0.75 -15.98
C VAL A 16 -22.56 -0.69 -15.46
N ASN A 17 -23.29 -1.57 -16.16
CA ASN A 17 -23.43 -2.99 -15.81
C ASN A 17 -22.27 -3.86 -16.38
N GLN A 18 -21.36 -3.27 -17.16
CA GLN A 18 -20.14 -3.94 -17.64
C GLN A 18 -18.89 -3.50 -16.87
N LYS A 19 -19.06 -2.79 -15.76
CA LYS A 19 -17.97 -2.28 -14.94
C LYS A 19 -17.80 -3.14 -13.69
N TRP A 20 -16.59 -3.62 -13.48
CA TRP A 20 -16.23 -4.55 -12.43
C TRP A 20 -14.95 -4.09 -11.73
N VAL A 21 -14.85 -4.34 -10.42
CA VAL A 21 -13.67 -4.03 -9.61
C VAL A 21 -13.13 -5.33 -9.03
N VAL A 22 -11.87 -5.63 -9.29
CA VAL A 22 -11.19 -6.81 -8.75
C VAL A 22 -10.49 -6.41 -7.45
N ASN A 23 -10.76 -7.14 -6.37
CA ASN A 23 -10.02 -7.04 -5.13
C ASN A 23 -8.95 -8.15 -5.09
N ASP A 24 -7.70 -7.78 -5.29
CA ASP A 24 -6.55 -8.70 -5.35
C ASP A 24 -6.15 -9.25 -3.97
N ILE A 25 -6.56 -8.60 -2.88
CA ILE A 25 -6.31 -9.06 -1.51
C ILE A 25 -7.32 -10.15 -1.12
N THR A 26 -8.61 -9.96 -1.43
CA THR A 26 -9.67 -10.92 -1.06
C THR A 26 -10.00 -11.93 -2.16
N GLY A 27 -9.54 -11.69 -3.40
CA GLY A 27 -9.92 -12.46 -4.58
C GLY A 27 -11.35 -12.22 -5.05
N GLN A 28 -12.08 -11.26 -4.46
CA GLN A 28 -13.47 -11.00 -4.84
C GLN A 28 -13.55 -10.08 -6.07
N ILE A 29 -14.55 -10.32 -6.92
CA ILE A 29 -14.87 -9.45 -8.06
C ILE A 29 -16.18 -8.74 -7.74
N HIS A 30 -16.09 -7.44 -7.47
CA HIS A 30 -17.21 -6.58 -7.13
C HIS A 30 -17.85 -5.98 -8.39
N HIS A 31 -19.16 -5.83 -8.37
CA HIS A 31 -19.82 -4.97 -9.35
C HIS A 31 -19.51 -3.51 -9.02
N ALA A 32 -19.07 -2.71 -10.00
CA ALA A 32 -18.60 -1.35 -9.73
C ALA A 32 -19.74 -0.39 -9.35
N THR A 33 -20.90 -0.55 -10.00
CA THR A 33 -22.07 0.34 -9.82
C THR A 33 -23.03 -0.12 -8.72
N HIS A 34 -23.38 -1.41 -8.70
CA HIS A 34 -24.19 -2.03 -7.65
C HIS A 34 -23.31 -2.48 -6.48
N LEU A 35 -23.06 -1.54 -5.57
CA LEU A 35 -22.22 -1.77 -4.39
C LEU A 35 -22.76 -2.91 -3.51
N GLY A 36 -21.85 -3.70 -2.95
CA GLY A 36 -22.18 -4.83 -2.07
C GLY A 36 -22.44 -6.15 -2.81
N PHE A 37 -22.45 -6.15 -4.14
CA PHE A 37 -22.57 -7.37 -4.94
C PHE A 37 -21.22 -7.85 -5.46
N CYS A 38 -21.01 -9.17 -5.35
CA CYS A 38 -19.84 -9.90 -5.79
C CYS A 38 -20.25 -10.99 -6.80
N LEU A 39 -19.36 -11.30 -7.72
CA LEU A 39 -19.50 -12.48 -8.58
C LEU A 39 -19.36 -13.74 -7.73
N SER A 40 -20.36 -14.62 -7.82
CA SER A 40 -20.44 -15.87 -7.07
C SER A 40 -20.60 -17.05 -8.00
N ALA A 41 -19.87 -18.12 -7.71
CA ALA A 41 -20.12 -19.44 -8.29
C ALA A 41 -21.27 -20.14 -7.54
N SER A 42 -21.87 -21.13 -8.21
CA SER A 42 -22.74 -22.11 -7.59
C SER A 42 -21.90 -23.28 -7.05
N ASP A 43 -22.42 -23.98 -6.04
CA ASP A 43 -21.85 -25.26 -5.58
C ASP A 43 -22.14 -26.41 -6.56
N GLU A 44 -23.06 -26.19 -7.51
CA GLU A 44 -23.40 -27.17 -8.54
C GLU A 44 -22.39 -27.16 -9.69
N VAL A 45 -22.04 -28.35 -10.16
CA VAL A 45 -21.19 -28.53 -11.35
C VAL A 45 -21.93 -28.00 -12.58
N ASP A 46 -21.22 -27.26 -13.44
CA ASP A 46 -21.72 -26.65 -14.68
C ASP A 46 -22.86 -25.61 -14.50
N ALA A 47 -23.12 -25.16 -13.28
CA ALA A 47 -24.06 -24.08 -13.04
C ALA A 47 -23.49 -22.70 -13.38
N LEU A 48 -24.39 -21.78 -13.72
CA LEU A 48 -24.04 -20.41 -14.09
C LEU A 48 -23.54 -19.62 -12.87
N VAL A 49 -22.64 -18.67 -13.13
CA VAL A 49 -22.24 -17.65 -12.16
C VAL A 49 -23.33 -16.57 -12.05
N TYR A 50 -23.45 -15.98 -10.88
CA TYR A 50 -24.47 -14.98 -10.57
C TYR A 50 -23.91 -13.92 -9.62
N LEU A 51 -24.62 -12.80 -9.47
CA LEU A 51 -24.29 -11.80 -8.46
C LEU A 51 -24.85 -12.21 -7.12
N LEU A 52 -24.08 -12.15 -6.04
CA LEU A 52 -24.58 -12.35 -4.68
C LEU A 52 -24.04 -11.26 -3.76
N TRP A 53 -24.64 -11.08 -2.58
CA TRP A 53 -24.04 -10.23 -1.55
C TRP A 53 -22.63 -10.69 -1.22
N CYS A 54 -21.71 -9.75 -1.18
CA CYS A 54 -20.31 -10.02 -0.88
C CYS A 54 -20.14 -10.63 0.51
N ASP A 55 -19.60 -11.84 0.59
CA ASP A 55 -19.15 -12.48 1.81
C ASP A 55 -17.69 -12.93 1.64
N LYS A 56 -16.78 -12.35 2.43
CA LYS A 56 -15.34 -12.67 2.39
C LYS A 56 -15.05 -14.10 2.83
N LYS A 57 -15.98 -14.73 3.57
CA LYS A 57 -15.86 -16.11 4.04
C LYS A 57 -16.33 -17.12 3.00
N ASP A 58 -17.08 -16.67 2.00
CA ASP A 58 -17.58 -17.52 0.94
C ASP A 58 -16.48 -17.78 -0.09
N THR A 59 -16.02 -19.02 -0.16
CA THR A 59 -14.99 -19.45 -1.09
C THR A 59 -15.45 -19.39 -2.54
N ASN A 60 -16.76 -19.46 -2.80
CA ASN A 60 -17.34 -19.38 -4.15
C ASN A 60 -17.33 -17.96 -4.71
N GLN A 61 -16.95 -16.98 -3.89
CA GLN A 61 -16.75 -15.59 -4.30
C GLN A 61 -15.27 -15.22 -4.44
N GLN A 62 -14.35 -16.18 -4.27
CA GLN A 62 -12.91 -15.96 -4.35
C GLN A 62 -12.37 -16.54 -5.67
N TRP A 63 -11.91 -15.64 -6.54
CA TRP A 63 -11.48 -15.95 -7.89
C TRP A 63 -9.97 -15.83 -8.00
N ASN A 64 -9.31 -16.92 -8.42
CA ASN A 64 -7.89 -16.88 -8.74
C ASN A 64 -7.71 -16.44 -10.20
N LEU A 65 -7.69 -15.13 -10.41
CA LEU A 65 -7.31 -14.56 -11.70
C LEU A 65 -5.79 -14.69 -11.88
N LYS A 66 -5.34 -15.89 -12.23
CA LYS A 66 -3.98 -16.08 -12.76
C LYS A 66 -3.90 -15.35 -14.08
N LEU A 67 -3.35 -14.15 -14.06
CA LEU A 67 -2.84 -13.55 -15.28
C LEU A 67 -1.69 -14.46 -15.73
N ASP A 68 -1.87 -15.20 -16.83
CA ASP A 68 -0.86 -16.05 -17.50
C ASP A 68 0.47 -15.30 -17.78
N TYR A 69 0.50 -13.99 -17.57
CA TYR A 69 1.68 -13.14 -17.56
C TYR A 69 2.70 -13.47 -16.46
N PHE A 70 2.34 -14.17 -15.37
CA PHE A 70 3.21 -14.33 -14.20
C PHE A 70 3.73 -15.74 -13.93
N GLU A 71 3.10 -16.80 -14.45
CA GLU A 71 3.46 -18.17 -14.07
C GLU A 71 4.82 -18.61 -14.65
N ALA A 72 5.21 -18.02 -15.78
CA ALA A 72 6.61 -17.94 -16.15
C ALA A 72 7.18 -16.65 -15.55
N LYS A 73 8.15 -16.73 -14.64
CA LYS A 73 9.05 -15.61 -14.22
C LYS A 73 9.87 -15.04 -15.40
N LYS A 74 9.35 -15.07 -16.64
CA LYS A 74 9.94 -14.74 -17.93
C LYS A 74 8.88 -14.05 -18.79
N LEU A 75 9.22 -12.84 -19.25
CA LEU A 75 8.47 -12.15 -20.31
C LEU A 75 8.38 -13.00 -21.57
N ILE A 76 7.20 -12.98 -22.21
CA ILE A 76 7.01 -13.51 -23.55
C ILE A 76 7.97 -12.83 -24.55
N ARG A 77 8.41 -13.58 -25.56
CA ARG A 77 9.35 -13.09 -26.58
C ARG A 77 8.74 -11.88 -27.29
N GLY A 78 9.46 -10.76 -27.27
CA GLY A 78 9.02 -9.51 -27.93
C GLY A 78 8.27 -8.52 -27.03
N ALA A 79 7.86 -8.90 -25.81
CA ALA A 79 7.12 -8.00 -24.90
C ALA A 79 7.86 -6.69 -24.61
N LEU A 80 9.18 -6.74 -24.40
CA LEU A 80 9.97 -5.52 -24.18
C LEU A 80 9.92 -4.54 -25.36
N ASN A 81 9.81 -5.04 -26.59
CA ASN A 81 9.73 -4.19 -27.78
C ASN A 81 8.34 -3.58 -27.91
N LYS A 82 7.29 -4.35 -27.60
CA LYS A 82 5.90 -3.88 -27.62
C LYS A 82 5.70 -2.79 -26.57
N ILE A 83 6.09 -3.04 -25.33
CA ILE A 83 6.02 -2.05 -24.24
C ILE A 83 6.87 -0.81 -24.56
N ALA A 84 8.04 -0.98 -25.18
CA ALA A 84 8.86 0.14 -25.63
C ALA A 84 8.13 1.03 -26.67
N LEU A 85 7.43 0.40 -27.61
CA LEU A 85 6.64 1.10 -28.62
C LEU A 85 5.44 1.82 -27.98
N ASP A 86 4.68 1.11 -27.16
CA ASP A 86 3.44 1.61 -26.54
C ASP A 86 3.70 2.83 -25.64
N PHE A 87 4.83 2.86 -24.93
CA PHE A 87 5.19 3.94 -24.02
C PHE A 87 6.19 4.95 -24.61
N GLY A 88 6.58 4.79 -25.89
CA GLY A 88 7.59 5.65 -26.52
C GLY A 88 8.97 5.62 -25.83
N LEU A 89 9.28 4.53 -25.11
CA LEU A 89 10.52 4.39 -24.34
C LEU A 89 11.53 3.53 -25.08
N HIS A 90 12.82 3.82 -24.91
CA HIS A 90 13.86 2.92 -25.41
C HIS A 90 13.73 1.53 -24.76
N ARG A 91 13.80 0.46 -25.55
CA ARG A 91 13.76 -0.96 -25.10
C ARG A 91 14.67 -1.24 -23.90
N GLY A 92 15.85 -0.62 -23.85
CA GLY A 92 16.78 -0.75 -22.73
C GLY A 92 16.28 -0.16 -21.41
N THR A 93 15.42 0.86 -21.44
CA THR A 93 14.75 1.41 -20.26
C THR A 93 13.71 0.43 -19.74
N VAL A 94 12.84 -0.09 -20.61
CA VAL A 94 11.87 -1.14 -20.26
C VAL A 94 12.57 -2.36 -19.67
N GLN A 95 13.69 -2.80 -20.26
CA GLN A 95 14.48 -3.91 -19.75
C GLN A 95 15.05 -3.66 -18.35
N ARG A 96 15.52 -2.43 -18.06
CA ARG A 96 16.02 -2.07 -16.72
C ARG A 96 14.91 -2.07 -15.69
N VAL A 97 13.75 -1.51 -16.03
CA VAL A 97 12.57 -1.50 -15.17
C VAL A 97 12.10 -2.93 -14.88
N TRP A 98 11.97 -3.77 -15.91
CA TRP A 98 11.63 -5.18 -15.74
C TRP A 98 12.59 -5.91 -14.80
N LYS A 99 13.91 -5.76 -14.99
CA LYS A 99 14.91 -6.39 -14.11
C LYS A 99 14.84 -5.90 -12.66
N ARG A 100 14.38 -4.67 -12.42
CA ARG A 100 14.16 -4.12 -11.07
C ARG A 100 12.87 -4.63 -10.45
N ALA A 101 11.83 -4.86 -11.25
CA ALA A 101 10.52 -5.33 -10.79
C ALA A 101 10.47 -6.87 -10.63
N ASN A 102 11.30 -7.62 -11.37
CA ASN A 102 11.39 -9.07 -11.29
C ASN A 102 12.15 -9.53 -10.04
N VAL A 103 11.57 -9.22 -8.88
CA VAL A 103 12.08 -9.56 -7.55
C VAL A 103 11.30 -10.75 -7.01
N ASP A 104 12.01 -11.65 -6.32
CA ASP A 104 11.41 -12.83 -5.70
C ASP A 104 10.73 -12.44 -4.38
N LEU A 105 9.40 -12.34 -4.38
CA LEU A 105 8.60 -11.93 -3.22
C LEU A 105 8.25 -13.09 -2.28
N ASP A 106 8.39 -14.34 -2.73
CA ASP A 106 8.15 -15.54 -1.92
C ASP A 106 9.20 -15.73 -0.82
N ASN A 107 10.33 -15.02 -0.93
CA ASN A 107 11.37 -15.02 0.09
C ASN A 107 11.06 -13.96 1.16
N THR A 108 10.31 -14.37 2.18
CA THR A 108 9.90 -13.54 3.34
C THR A 108 11.06 -12.88 4.09
N LEU A 109 12.31 -13.29 3.85
CA LEU A 109 13.50 -12.70 4.45
C LEU A 109 14.13 -11.57 3.62
N ARG A 110 13.88 -11.50 2.30
CA ARG A 110 14.55 -10.54 1.40
C ARG A 110 13.65 -10.14 0.21
N PRO A 111 12.69 -9.23 0.43
CA PRO A 111 11.81 -8.70 -0.63
C PRO A 111 12.51 -7.84 -1.70
N CYS A 112 13.84 -7.74 -1.67
CA CYS A 112 14.68 -7.00 -2.62
C CYS A 112 15.95 -7.82 -2.90
N SER A 113 16.36 -7.84 -4.18
CA SER A 113 17.45 -8.65 -4.75
C SER A 113 18.68 -8.87 -3.85
N ASP A 114 19.33 -10.03 -4.00
CA ASP A 114 20.58 -10.35 -3.31
C ASP A 114 21.69 -9.31 -3.56
N ILE A 115 21.93 -8.49 -2.54
CA ILE A 115 22.97 -7.47 -2.52
C ILE A 115 24.35 -8.06 -2.19
N SER A 116 24.51 -9.40 -2.15
CA SER A 116 25.79 -10.09 -1.92
C SER A 116 26.90 -9.61 -2.85
N SER A 117 26.57 -9.29 -4.11
CA SER A 117 27.49 -8.68 -5.07
C SER A 117 28.03 -7.30 -4.63
N ARG A 118 27.34 -6.61 -3.71
CA ARG A 118 27.78 -5.35 -3.08
C ARG A 118 28.32 -5.55 -1.65
N LYS A 119 28.25 -6.76 -1.09
CA LYS A 119 28.91 -7.07 0.17
C LYS A 119 30.41 -7.17 -0.08
N LYS A 120 31.14 -6.11 0.26
CA LYS A 120 32.54 -6.27 0.66
C LYS A 120 32.54 -7.14 1.92
N ASN A 121 33.12 -8.33 1.85
CA ASN A 121 33.31 -9.19 3.02
C ASN A 121 34.38 -8.57 3.93
N SER A 122 33.96 -7.59 4.73
CA SER A 122 34.70 -7.09 5.87
C SER A 122 33.77 -7.21 7.08
N GLY A 123 33.88 -8.32 7.80
CA GLY A 123 33.08 -8.54 9.02
C GLY A 123 33.15 -9.97 9.55
N ARG A 124 33.41 -10.08 10.86
CA ARG A 124 33.48 -11.33 11.62
C ARG A 124 32.08 -11.92 11.81
N ARG A 125 31.88 -13.22 11.55
CA ARG A 125 30.60 -13.93 11.77
C ARG A 125 30.31 -14.04 13.28
N THR A 126 29.26 -13.38 13.76
CA THR A 126 28.75 -13.50 15.13
C THR A 126 27.49 -14.38 15.17
N THR A 127 27.35 -15.21 16.20
CA THR A 127 26.25 -16.18 16.38
C THR A 127 24.92 -15.52 16.76
N PHE A 128 23.81 -16.10 16.29
CA PHE A 128 22.44 -15.56 16.36
C PHE A 128 21.98 -15.14 17.77
N ARG A 129 22.33 -15.91 18.82
CA ARG A 129 21.96 -15.60 20.21
C ARG A 129 22.62 -14.32 20.76
N SER A 130 23.82 -13.99 20.26
CA SER A 130 24.55 -12.77 20.64
C SER A 130 23.95 -11.52 19.96
N ILE A 131 23.36 -11.66 18.77
CA ILE A 131 22.80 -10.52 18.03
C ILE A 131 21.50 -10.03 18.67
N THR A 132 20.59 -10.93 19.06
CA THR A 132 19.27 -10.56 19.58
C THR A 132 19.35 -9.82 20.92
N LEU A 133 20.15 -10.32 21.87
CA LEU A 133 20.29 -9.67 23.19
C LEU A 133 21.05 -8.34 23.09
N ASN A 134 22.09 -8.27 22.26
CA ASN A 134 22.84 -7.03 22.07
C ASN A 134 22.01 -5.95 21.38
N ASN A 135 21.14 -6.31 20.43
CA ASN A 135 20.28 -5.34 19.76
C ASN A 135 19.18 -4.83 20.70
N LEU A 136 18.63 -5.70 21.54
CA LEU A 136 17.56 -5.34 22.46
C LEU A 136 18.02 -4.32 23.52
N LEU A 137 19.22 -4.46 24.08
CA LEU A 137 19.75 -3.46 25.03
C LEU A 137 20.01 -2.10 24.39
N THR A 138 20.42 -2.07 23.12
CA THR A 138 20.53 -0.80 22.40
C THR A 138 19.17 -0.21 22.12
N LEU A 139 18.18 -1.03 21.76
CA LEU A 139 16.81 -0.55 21.56
C LEU A 139 16.23 0.03 22.86
N GLN A 140 16.39 -0.64 23.99
CA GLN A 140 15.98 -0.14 25.31
C GLN A 140 16.65 1.21 25.63
N GLY A 141 17.94 1.36 25.32
CA GLY A 141 18.64 2.63 25.46
C GLY A 141 18.06 3.73 24.55
N CYS A 142 17.83 3.41 23.28
CA CYS A 142 17.21 4.35 22.33
C CYS A 142 15.81 4.79 22.78
N MET A 143 14.98 3.87 23.28
CA MET A 143 13.64 4.19 23.80
C MET A 143 13.70 5.18 24.97
N ARG A 144 14.67 5.02 25.88
CA ARG A 144 14.91 6.01 26.95
C ARG A 144 15.26 7.38 26.38
N GLU A 145 16.19 7.45 25.43
CA GLU A 145 16.59 8.73 24.82
C GLU A 145 15.43 9.37 24.04
N THR A 146 14.57 8.58 23.39
CA THR A 146 13.37 9.10 22.71
C THR A 146 12.43 9.79 23.69
N ILE A 147 12.23 9.24 24.89
CA ILE A 147 11.40 9.87 25.93
C ILE A 147 12.04 11.18 26.40
N CYS A 148 13.35 11.18 26.64
CA CYS A 148 14.09 12.40 27.00
C CYS A 148 14.07 13.47 25.90
N ALA A 149 14.00 13.04 24.63
CA ALA A 149 13.95 13.90 23.46
C ALA A 149 12.52 14.23 22.99
N GLN A 150 11.50 13.97 23.82
CA GLN A 150 10.10 14.29 23.51
C GLN A 150 9.61 13.68 22.18
N GLY A 151 9.97 12.42 21.91
CA GLY A 151 9.61 11.73 20.67
C GLY A 151 10.51 12.05 19.47
N SER A 152 11.47 12.98 19.61
CA SER A 152 12.42 13.31 18.55
C SER A 152 13.49 12.23 18.37
N ASN A 153 14.00 12.10 17.14
CA ASN A 153 15.16 11.27 16.81
C ASN A 153 16.50 12.01 16.96
N ALA A 154 16.49 13.23 17.49
CA ALA A 154 17.67 14.09 17.64
C ALA A 154 18.55 13.71 18.86
N TYR A 155 18.84 12.42 19.03
CA TYR A 155 19.73 11.91 20.07
C TYR A 155 20.83 11.04 19.48
N LYS A 156 21.95 10.91 20.21
CA LYS A 156 23.01 9.98 19.85
C LYS A 156 22.66 8.59 20.35
N ILE A 157 22.87 7.56 19.53
CA ILE A 157 22.64 6.18 19.93
C ILE A 157 23.45 5.89 21.21
N PRO A 158 22.80 5.48 22.32
CA PRO A 158 23.49 5.25 23.57
C PRO A 158 24.36 3.99 23.50
N HIS A 159 25.66 4.15 23.78
CA HIS A 159 26.64 3.08 23.74
C HIS A 159 27.06 2.64 25.16
N ILE A 160 26.39 1.61 25.71
CA ILE A 160 26.72 1.06 27.05
C ILE A 160 28.00 0.19 27.09
N GLY A 161 28.78 0.17 26.01
CA GLY A 161 29.99 -0.66 25.94
C GLY A 161 29.71 -2.17 25.98
N LYS A 162 28.62 -2.62 25.33
CA LYS A 162 28.11 -4.01 25.36
C LYS A 162 29.20 -5.08 25.20
N ALA A 163 30.10 -4.93 24.25
CA ALA A 163 31.19 -5.90 24.01
C ALA A 163 32.16 -6.01 25.21
N LYS A 164 32.47 -4.88 25.87
CA LYS A 164 33.32 -4.84 27.07
C LYS A 164 32.63 -5.45 28.28
N LEU A 165 31.32 -5.24 28.43
CA LEU A 165 30.52 -5.83 29.51
C LEU A 165 30.32 -7.34 29.30
N MET A 166 30.03 -7.76 28.07
CA MET A 166 29.91 -9.18 27.70
C MET A 166 31.21 -9.94 27.94
N ALA A 167 32.36 -9.36 27.55
CA ALA A 167 33.67 -9.95 27.80
C ALA A 167 34.00 -10.13 29.30
N ARG A 168 33.35 -9.36 30.17
CA ARG A 168 33.49 -9.43 31.63
C ARG A 168 32.38 -10.25 32.31
N GLY A 169 31.42 -10.80 31.56
CA GLY A 169 30.26 -11.49 32.12
C GLY A 169 29.29 -10.58 32.89
N MET A 170 29.35 -9.28 32.67
CA MET A 170 28.59 -8.24 33.40
C MET A 170 27.58 -7.52 32.50
N LEU A 171 27.19 -8.12 31.37
CA LEU A 171 26.19 -7.54 30.49
C LEU A 171 24.80 -7.76 31.10
N PRO A 172 24.06 -6.69 31.45
CA PRO A 172 22.71 -6.84 31.99
C PRO A 172 21.76 -7.36 30.91
N GLU A 173 20.72 -8.09 31.31
CA GLU A 173 19.66 -8.54 30.38
C GLU A 173 18.62 -7.43 30.10
N VAL A 174 18.45 -6.50 31.04
CA VAL A 174 17.52 -5.36 30.97
C VAL A 174 18.21 -4.11 31.50
N LEU A 175 18.04 -2.98 30.81
CA LEU A 175 18.50 -1.69 31.30
C LEU A 175 17.53 -1.11 32.32
N VAL A 176 18.08 -0.65 33.45
CA VAL A 176 17.33 0.13 34.44
C VAL A 176 17.05 1.52 33.84
N VAL A 177 15.81 1.97 33.97
CA VAL A 177 15.37 3.31 33.57
C VAL A 177 15.07 4.10 34.83
N ASP A 178 15.59 5.34 34.90
CA ASP A 178 15.37 6.22 36.03
C ASP A 178 13.90 6.64 36.10
N ARG A 179 13.37 6.73 37.31
CA ARG A 179 11.96 7.05 37.58
C ARG A 179 11.55 8.39 36.94
N ASP A 180 12.43 9.38 37.01
CA ASP A 180 12.21 10.72 36.48
C ASP A 180 11.95 10.71 34.95
N VAL A 181 12.58 9.79 34.22
CA VAL A 181 12.36 9.63 32.77
C VAL A 181 10.98 9.04 32.48
N VAL A 182 10.52 8.13 33.33
CA VAL A 182 9.19 7.54 33.21
C VAL A 182 8.12 8.57 33.53
N GLU A 183 8.31 9.36 34.59
CA GLU A 183 7.39 10.45 34.96
C GLU A 183 7.33 11.53 33.86
N LEU A 184 8.47 11.89 33.26
CA LEU A 184 8.51 12.78 32.10
C LEU A 184 7.70 12.22 30.93
N GLY A 185 7.79 10.91 30.66
CA GLY A 185 7.01 10.26 29.61
C GLY A 185 5.51 10.32 29.86
N PHE A 186 5.07 10.09 31.09
CA PHE A 186 3.64 10.22 31.46
C PHE A 186 3.15 11.65 31.31
N GLN A 187 3.92 12.65 31.75
CA GLN A 187 3.53 14.04 31.59
C GLN A 187 3.38 14.42 30.10
N GLN A 188 4.29 13.97 29.23
CA GLN A 188 4.19 14.21 27.79
C GLN A 188 2.92 13.58 27.18
N LEU A 189 2.50 12.41 27.68
CA LEU A 189 1.28 11.75 27.23
C LEU A 189 0.02 12.48 27.74
N ASP A 190 0.05 13.02 28.96
CA ASP A 190 -1.06 13.78 29.54
C ASP A 190 -1.22 15.17 28.90
N GLU A 191 -0.13 15.79 28.44
CA GLU A 191 -0.16 17.07 27.70
C GLU A 191 -0.66 16.91 26.24
N TYR A 192 -0.72 15.68 25.71
CA TYR A 192 -1.11 15.41 24.33
C TYR A 192 -2.62 15.16 24.19
N ASP A 193 -3.36 16.15 23.69
CA ASP A 193 -4.77 15.97 23.32
C ASP A 193 -4.88 15.17 22.01
N VAL A 194 -4.96 13.85 22.15
CA VAL A 194 -5.12 12.92 21.03
C VAL A 194 -6.44 13.18 20.27
N SER A 195 -7.47 13.69 20.94
CA SER A 195 -8.76 14.00 20.31
C SER A 195 -8.63 15.18 19.35
N ALA A 196 -7.98 16.26 19.80
CA ALA A 196 -7.70 17.43 18.95
C ALA A 196 -6.84 17.07 17.73
N LYS A 197 -5.86 16.17 17.89
CA LYS A 197 -5.04 15.69 16.75
C LYS A 197 -5.79 14.80 15.79
N PHE A 198 -6.75 14.02 16.27
CA PHE A 198 -7.62 13.24 15.41
C PHE A 198 -8.56 14.14 14.60
N GLU A 199 -9.08 15.21 15.20
CA GLU A 199 -9.87 16.23 14.50
C GLU A 199 -9.05 16.96 13.44
N GLU A 200 -7.84 17.42 13.77
CA GLU A 200 -6.92 18.06 12.81
C GLU A 200 -6.63 17.15 11.61
N LEU A 201 -6.31 15.87 11.87
CA LEU A 201 -6.07 14.89 10.81
C LEU A 201 -7.34 14.62 9.97
N ALA A 202 -8.52 14.61 10.59
CA ALA A 202 -9.77 14.43 9.87
C ALA A 202 -10.05 15.60 8.91
N VAL A 203 -9.73 16.83 9.31
CA VAL A 203 -9.80 18.01 8.44
C VAL A 203 -8.83 17.87 7.27
N GLU A 204 -7.55 17.58 7.54
CA GLU A 204 -6.54 17.40 6.49
C GLU A 204 -6.93 16.31 5.47
N VAL A 205 -7.48 15.19 5.94
CA VAL A 205 -7.94 14.10 5.07
C VAL A 205 -9.14 14.55 4.24
N SER A 206 -10.07 15.31 4.80
CA SER A 206 -11.21 15.86 4.05
C SER A 206 -10.74 16.80 2.94
N GLU A 207 -9.84 17.72 3.24
CA GLU A 207 -9.26 18.65 2.25
C GLU A 207 -8.51 17.90 1.14
N ALA A 208 -7.76 16.84 1.49
CA ALA A 208 -7.08 16.00 0.51
C ALA A 208 -8.08 15.23 -0.38
N MET A 209 -9.20 14.77 0.18
CA MET A 209 -10.26 14.11 -0.58
C MET A 209 -10.94 15.08 -1.56
N GLU A 210 -11.23 16.30 -1.14
CA GLU A 210 -11.77 17.36 -2.01
C GLU A 210 -10.81 17.70 -3.16
N MET A 211 -9.50 17.77 -2.88
CA MET A 211 -8.48 17.98 -3.91
C MET A 211 -8.41 16.82 -4.91
N CYS A 212 -8.55 15.58 -4.44
CA CYS A 212 -8.64 14.40 -5.31
C CYS A 212 -9.87 14.43 -6.21
N ASP A 213 -11.02 14.87 -5.70
CA ASP A 213 -12.25 15.01 -6.48
C ASP A 213 -12.10 16.09 -7.56
N PHE A 214 -11.55 17.25 -7.21
CA PHE A 214 -11.26 18.32 -8.18
C PHE A 214 -10.28 17.85 -9.27
N SER A 215 -9.20 17.17 -8.88
CA SER A 215 -8.22 16.62 -9.84
C SER A 215 -8.85 15.57 -10.78
N SER A 216 -9.76 14.74 -10.26
CA SER A 216 -10.49 13.75 -11.05
C SER A 216 -11.47 14.40 -12.02
N GLN A 217 -12.10 15.51 -11.64
CA GLN A 217 -12.94 16.29 -12.53
C GLN A 217 -12.13 16.96 -13.65
N LEU A 218 -10.96 17.51 -13.32
CA LEU A 218 -10.05 18.10 -14.31
C LEU A 218 -9.55 17.05 -15.32
N GLU A 219 -9.22 15.85 -14.86
CA GLU A 219 -8.81 14.75 -15.75
C GLU A 219 -9.94 14.35 -16.73
N LYS A 220 -11.20 14.33 -16.29
CA LYS A 220 -12.35 14.09 -17.18
C LYS A 220 -12.51 15.17 -18.26
N LEU A 221 -12.19 16.42 -17.94
CA LEU A 221 -12.24 17.51 -18.92
C LEU A 221 -11.09 17.43 -19.94
N ILE A 222 -9.91 16.93 -19.53
CA ILE A 222 -8.75 16.77 -20.43
C ILE A 222 -8.92 15.58 -21.39
N VAL A 223 -9.62 14.52 -20.97
CA VAL A 223 -9.83 13.32 -21.79
C VAL A 223 -10.88 13.54 -22.89
N ASN A 224 -11.73 14.55 -22.76
CA ASN A 224 -12.69 14.95 -23.80
C ASN A 224 -12.06 15.99 -24.74
N ASP A 225 -11.19 15.54 -25.66
CA ASP A 225 -10.69 16.35 -26.78
C ASP A 225 -11.75 16.52 -27.91
N GLU A 226 -13.04 16.32 -27.57
CA GLU A 226 -14.20 16.62 -28.42
C GLU A 226 -14.96 17.79 -27.79
N LEU A 227 -14.35 18.98 -27.78
CA LEU A 227 -15.11 20.21 -27.69
C LEU A 227 -15.82 20.41 -29.04
N GLU A 228 -16.99 19.79 -29.22
CA GLU A 228 -17.98 20.43 -30.08
C GLU A 228 -18.32 21.76 -29.42
N GLU A 229 -17.90 22.87 -30.03
CA GLU A 229 -18.36 24.21 -29.67
C GLU A 229 -19.89 24.23 -29.87
N ASP A 230 -20.64 23.87 -28.83
CA ASP A 230 -22.06 24.19 -28.74
C ASP A 230 -22.16 25.68 -28.36
N PRO A 231 -22.61 26.56 -29.28
CA PRO A 231 -22.65 28.01 -29.03
C PRO A 231 -23.75 28.41 -28.04
N GLY A 232 -24.41 27.46 -27.36
CA GLY A 232 -25.56 27.69 -26.50
C GLY A 232 -25.36 27.51 -25.00
N VAL A 233 -24.23 26.98 -24.50
CA VAL A 233 -24.07 26.71 -23.07
C VAL A 233 -23.23 27.80 -22.40
N GLU A 234 -23.91 28.72 -21.71
CA GLU A 234 -23.28 29.80 -20.96
C GLU A 234 -22.46 29.21 -19.80
N LEU A 235 -21.18 29.60 -19.70
CA LEU A 235 -20.20 29.07 -18.74
C LEU A 235 -20.64 29.18 -17.26
N GLY A 236 -21.68 29.98 -16.98
CA GLY A 236 -22.31 30.12 -15.67
C GLY A 236 -23.13 28.89 -15.25
N ASP A 237 -23.71 28.16 -16.19
CA ASP A 237 -24.54 26.98 -15.91
C ASP A 237 -23.69 25.75 -15.55
N LEU A 238 -22.42 25.72 -15.98
CA LEU A 238 -21.48 24.63 -15.72
C LEU A 238 -20.80 24.73 -14.34
N LEU A 239 -20.84 25.91 -13.71
CA LEU A 239 -20.13 26.17 -12.46
C LEU A 239 -21.01 26.26 -11.21
N ASP A 240 -22.33 26.07 -11.34
CA ASP A 240 -23.32 26.14 -10.25
C ASP A 240 -22.95 27.16 -9.15
N LEU A 241 -22.62 28.39 -9.58
CA LEU A 241 -22.33 29.51 -8.69
C LEU A 241 -23.62 30.09 -8.07
N THR A 242 -24.76 29.41 -8.22
CA THR A 242 -26.07 29.87 -7.74
C THR A 242 -26.28 29.69 -6.23
N HIS A 243 -25.32 29.06 -5.53
CA HIS A 243 -25.33 28.91 -4.07
C HIS A 243 -24.33 29.79 -3.32
N LEU A 244 -23.71 30.78 -3.96
CA LEU A 244 -22.71 31.67 -3.35
C LEU A 244 -23.17 33.12 -3.09
N PHE A 245 -24.48 33.35 -2.90
CA PHE A 245 -25.01 34.56 -2.25
C PHE A 245 -26.13 34.23 -1.25
#